data_AF-A0ABD0Z3X0-F1
#
_entry.id   AF-A0ABD0Z3X0-F1
#
_cell.length_a   1.000
_cell.length_b   1.000
_cell.length_c   1.000
_cell.angle_alpha   90.00
_cell.angle_beta   90.00
_cell.angle_gamma   90.00
#
_symmetry.space_group_name_H-M   'P 1'
#
loop_
_entity.id
_entity.type
_entity.pdbx_description
1 polymer ?
#
loop_
_entity_poly.entity_id
_entity_poly.type
_entity_poly.pdbx_seq_one_letter_code
_entity_poly.pdbx_strand_id
1 'polypeptide(L)'
;KKQGNLTGTPRKVRDLTADLFNGIQEWNKQQLLGMEVLSNISHIKLHNGKTKDGVETHYPPGLQDLCDKLNGICNSMCGVASEMEKIQTQIISLCKLESLRKVEQKPIFLTWPINSYVDVCSFVSQSYNREAKLKVIIKENIAHCTTKENLMLYSAMWAHLPYLDEKIDLMMETLLKETGYR
;
A
#
# COMPACT_ATOMS: atom_id res chain seq x y z
N LYS A 1 -6.80 -12.23 -31.53
CA LYS A 1 -6.32 -11.00 -32.22
C LYS A 1 -4.79 -11.00 -32.14
N LYS A 2 -4.08 -10.90 -33.27
CA LYS A 2 -2.61 -10.77 -33.28
C LYS A 2 -2.22 -9.51 -32.49
N GLN A 3 -1.49 -9.66 -31.39
CA GLN A 3 -0.89 -8.55 -30.66
C GLN A 3 0.15 -7.90 -31.58
N GLY A 4 -0.22 -6.82 -32.26
CA GLY A 4 0.77 -5.89 -32.79
C GLY A 4 1.57 -5.30 -31.62
N ASN A 5 2.83 -4.95 -31.85
CA ASN A 5 3.62 -4.27 -30.83
C ASN A 5 2.91 -2.98 -30.40
N LEU A 6 2.46 -2.94 -29.15
CA LEU A 6 1.88 -1.72 -28.58
C LEU A 6 2.94 -0.62 -28.60
N THR A 7 2.57 0.58 -29.04
CA THR A 7 3.42 1.77 -29.01
C THR A 7 2.66 2.94 -28.40
N GLY A 8 3.39 3.96 -27.93
CA GLY A 8 2.77 5.17 -27.38
C GLY A 8 1.97 4.96 -26.09
N THR A 9 0.84 5.65 -25.96
CA THR A 9 0.01 5.70 -24.76
C THR A 9 -0.52 4.33 -24.32
N PRO A 10 -1.07 3.47 -25.19
CA PRO A 10 -1.49 2.12 -24.81
C PRO A 10 -0.36 1.32 -24.15
N ARG A 11 0.85 1.31 -24.73
CA ARG A 11 1.98 0.59 -24.13
C ARG A 11 2.29 1.09 -22.72
N LYS A 12 2.41 2.41 -22.54
CA LYS A 12 2.72 3.01 -21.24
C LYS A 12 1.65 2.71 -20.19
N VAL A 13 0.37 2.80 -20.55
CA VAL A 13 -0.73 2.46 -19.62
C VAL A 13 -0.65 0.98 -19.21
N ARG A 14 -0.34 0.08 -20.16
CA ARG A 14 -0.17 -1.34 -19.88
C ARG A 14 1.00 -1.59 -18.91
N ASP A 15 2.15 -0.97 -19.16
CA ASP A 15 3.36 -1.15 -18.34
C ASP A 15 3.12 -0.60 -16.92
N LEU A 16 2.56 0.61 -16.80
CA LEU A 16 2.20 1.23 -15.52
C LEU A 16 1.17 0.43 -14.72
N THR A 17 0.26 -0.29 -15.40
CA THR A 17 -0.70 -1.18 -14.73
C THR A 17 0.00 -2.39 -14.09
N ALA A 18 1.00 -2.98 -14.77
CA ALA A 18 1.80 -4.05 -14.18
C ALA A 18 2.61 -3.54 -12.99
N ASP A 19 3.22 -2.36 -13.11
CA ASP A 19 3.99 -1.75 -12.01
C ASP A 19 3.11 -1.49 -10.79
N LEU A 20 1.87 -1.00 -10.99
CA LEU A 20 0.91 -0.78 -9.91
C LEU A 20 0.55 -2.09 -9.22
N PHE A 21 0.25 -3.14 -10.00
CA PHE A 21 -0.06 -4.46 -9.46
C PHE A 21 1.12 -5.05 -8.66
N ASN A 22 2.34 -4.94 -9.20
CA ASN A 22 3.55 -5.39 -8.51
C ASN A 22 3.77 -4.61 -7.20
N GLY A 23 3.51 -3.31 -7.19
CA GLY A 23 3.52 -2.49 -5.98
C GLY A 23 2.56 -3.02 -4.91
N ILE A 24 1.34 -3.40 -5.29
CA ILE A 24 0.36 -4.01 -4.37
C ILE A 24 0.89 -5.34 -3.81
N GLN A 25 1.52 -6.18 -4.63
CA GLN A 25 2.09 -7.44 -4.15
C GLN A 25 3.22 -7.21 -3.14
N GLU A 26 4.12 -6.25 -3.40
CA GLU A 26 5.17 -5.89 -2.45
C GLU A 26 4.58 -5.30 -1.17
N TRP A 27 3.56 -4.45 -1.26
CA TRP A 27 2.84 -3.96 -0.08
C TRP A 27 2.28 -5.11 0.78
N ASN A 28 1.61 -6.08 0.15
CA ASN A 28 1.01 -7.22 0.85
C ASN A 28 2.07 -8.04 1.60
N LYS A 29 3.26 -8.21 1.02
CA LYS A 29 4.39 -8.84 1.70
C LYS A 29 4.81 -8.06 2.94
N GLN A 30 4.97 -6.74 2.84
CA GLN A 30 5.33 -5.89 3.98
C GLN A 30 4.26 -5.89 5.07
N GLN A 31 2.99 -5.90 4.67
CA GLN A 31 1.84 -6.00 5.58
C GLN A 31 1.90 -7.27 6.43
N LEU A 32 2.21 -8.44 5.84
CA LEU A 32 2.37 -9.70 6.55
C LEU A 32 3.55 -9.66 7.53
N LEU A 33 4.71 -9.16 7.09
CA LEU A 33 5.90 -9.01 7.94
C LEU A 33 5.63 -8.09 9.14
N GLY A 34 4.90 -6.99 8.92
CA GLY A 34 4.54 -6.07 9.99
C GLY A 34 3.57 -6.67 11.02
N MET A 35 2.65 -7.54 10.60
CA MET A 35 1.78 -8.28 11.53
C MET A 35 2.59 -9.18 12.46
N GLU A 36 3.59 -9.88 11.94
CA GLU A 36 4.48 -10.71 12.74
C GLU A 36 5.26 -9.88 13.77
N VAL A 37 5.84 -8.76 13.34
CA VAL A 37 6.58 -7.84 14.23
C VAL A 37 5.67 -7.26 15.31
N LEU A 38 4.45 -6.81 14.98
CA LEU A 38 3.49 -6.28 15.93
C LEU A 38 3.01 -7.33 16.94
N SER A 39 2.84 -8.58 16.50
CA SER A 39 2.51 -9.70 17.39
C SER A 39 3.63 -9.90 18.43
N ASN A 40 4.89 -9.89 17.98
CA ASN A 40 6.04 -10.01 18.86
C ASN A 40 6.17 -8.83 19.83
N ILE A 41 5.93 -7.58 19.38
CA ILE A 41 5.91 -6.39 20.24
C ILE A 41 4.83 -6.54 21.32
N SER A 42 3.61 -6.90 20.91
CA SER A 42 2.49 -7.14 21.82
C SER A 42 2.83 -8.22 22.86
N HIS A 43 3.42 -9.33 22.43
CA HIS A 43 3.82 -10.43 23.31
C HIS A 43 4.84 -9.97 24.37
N ILE A 44 5.96 -9.34 23.97
CA ILE A 44 6.98 -8.94 24.95
C ILE A 44 6.48 -7.86 25.91
N LYS A 45 5.58 -6.98 25.46
CA LYS A 45 5.02 -5.93 26.31
C LYS A 45 4.01 -6.45 27.32
N LEU A 46 3.26 -7.50 26.98
CA LEU A 46 2.30 -8.12 27.89
C LEU A 46 2.97 -9.10 28.87
N HIS A 47 4.03 -9.79 28.45
CA HIS A 47 4.62 -10.89 29.23
C HIS A 47 5.97 -10.58 29.87
N ASN A 48 6.80 -9.72 29.27
CA ASN A 48 8.15 -9.42 29.76
C ASN A 48 8.24 -8.08 30.49
N GLY A 49 7.09 -7.51 30.88
CA GLY A 49 7.02 -6.27 31.63
C GLY A 49 7.57 -6.35 33.05
N LYS A 50 7.95 -7.53 33.56
CA LYS A 50 8.49 -7.70 34.93
C LYS A 50 9.98 -8.01 34.88
N THR A 51 10.80 -7.14 35.46
CA THR A 51 12.23 -7.40 35.67
C THR A 51 12.45 -8.44 36.78
N LYS A 52 13.68 -9.00 36.86
CA LYS A 52 14.08 -9.97 37.91
C LYS A 52 13.91 -9.43 39.33
N ASP A 53 13.87 -8.10 39.49
CA ASP A 53 13.68 -7.39 40.76
C ASP A 53 12.22 -6.99 41.04
N GLY A 54 11.26 -7.45 40.20
CA GLY A 54 9.84 -7.14 40.36
C GLY A 54 9.43 -5.74 39.91
N VAL A 55 10.35 -4.93 39.39
CA VAL A 55 10.06 -3.61 38.83
C VAL A 55 9.44 -3.77 37.46
N GLU A 56 8.27 -3.18 37.24
CA GLU A 56 7.65 -3.13 35.92
C GLU A 56 8.48 -2.23 34.98
N THR A 57 8.89 -2.77 33.83
CA THR A 57 9.53 -1.99 32.77
C THR A 57 8.59 -1.82 31.60
N HIS A 58 8.30 -0.57 31.25
CA HIS A 58 7.52 -0.25 30.05
C HIS A 58 8.28 -0.53 28.75
N TYR A 59 9.60 -0.73 28.83
CA TYR A 59 10.49 -0.98 27.71
C TYR A 59 11.30 -2.27 27.95
N PRO A 60 10.69 -3.44 27.69
CA PRO A 60 11.37 -4.72 27.88
C PRO A 60 12.56 -4.89 26.91
N PRO A 61 13.58 -5.69 27.28
CA PRO A 61 14.68 -6.02 26.39
C PRO A 61 14.20 -6.59 25.05
N GLY A 62 14.87 -6.22 23.96
CA GLY A 62 14.51 -6.65 22.59
C GLY A 62 13.40 -5.82 21.92
N LEU A 63 12.74 -4.90 22.65
CA LEU A 63 11.73 -4.02 22.05
C LEU A 63 12.32 -3.09 20.99
N GLN A 64 13.52 -2.55 21.23
CA GLN A 64 14.19 -1.65 20.27
C GLN A 64 14.40 -2.34 18.91
N ASP A 65 14.91 -3.56 18.90
CA ASP A 65 15.16 -4.31 17.66
C ASP A 65 13.88 -4.56 16.86
N LEU A 66 12.76 -4.81 17.55
CA LEU A 66 11.45 -4.96 16.91
C LEU A 66 10.93 -3.63 16.36
N CYS A 67 11.13 -2.53 17.08
CA CYS A 67 10.80 -1.18 16.60
C CYS A 67 11.62 -0.80 15.36
N ASP A 68 12.91 -1.13 15.32
CA ASP A 68 13.78 -0.86 14.18
C ASP A 68 13.37 -1.70 12.95
N LYS A 69 12.99 -2.97 13.16
CA LYS A 69 12.39 -3.82 12.11
C LYS A 69 11.08 -3.23 11.60
N LEU A 70 10.18 -2.82 12.50
CA LEU A 70 8.92 -2.20 12.12
C LEU A 70 9.15 -0.89 11.34
N ASN A 71 10.15 -0.11 11.72
CA ASN A 71 10.54 1.10 11.00
C ASN A 71 11.02 0.80 9.58
N GLY A 72 11.83 -0.24 9.38
CA GLY A 72 12.24 -0.70 8.05
C GLY A 72 11.06 -1.13 7.17
N ILE A 73 10.08 -1.83 7.76
CA ILE A 73 8.84 -2.24 7.08
C ILE A 73 8.03 -1.01 6.67
N CYS A 74 7.77 -0.08 7.60
CA CYS A 74 7.03 1.16 7.30
C CYS A 74 7.72 2.01 6.23
N ASN A 75 9.05 2.12 6.26
CA ASN A 75 9.81 2.83 5.21
C ASN A 75 9.63 2.18 3.84
N SER A 76 9.64 0.85 3.77
CA SER A 76 9.38 0.11 2.53
C SER A 76 7.94 0.34 2.03
N MET A 77 6.95 0.29 2.93
CA MET A 77 5.55 0.57 2.60
C MET A 77 5.35 2.01 2.09
N CYS A 78 5.97 3.00 2.73
CA CYS A 78 5.98 4.39 2.27
C CYS A 78 6.64 4.53 0.88
N GLY A 79 7.74 3.81 0.64
CA GLY A 79 8.38 3.73 -0.67
C GLY A 79 7.43 3.22 -1.75
N VAL A 80 6.75 2.10 -1.49
CA VAL A 80 5.73 1.54 -2.40
C VAL A 80 4.61 2.54 -2.68
N ALA A 81 4.05 3.18 -1.64
CA ALA A 81 2.98 4.18 -1.80
C ALA A 81 3.44 5.40 -2.64
N SER A 82 4.71 5.82 -2.49
CA SER A 82 5.28 6.90 -3.30
C SER A 82 5.44 6.48 -4.77
N GLU A 83 5.84 5.24 -5.05
CA GLU A 83 5.87 4.73 -6.43
C GLU A 83 4.48 4.68 -7.06
N MET A 84 3.44 4.29 -6.30
CA MET A 84 2.05 4.35 -6.77
C MET A 84 1.60 5.77 -7.12
N GLU A 85 2.02 6.78 -6.34
CA GLU A 85 1.75 8.19 -6.64
C GLU A 85 2.45 8.66 -7.92
N LYS A 86 3.67 8.19 -8.18
CA LYS A 86 4.37 8.45 -9.44
C LYS A 86 3.64 7.81 -10.62
N ILE A 87 3.15 6.57 -10.46
CA ILE A 87 2.35 5.89 -11.50
C ILE A 87 1.09 6.71 -11.81
N GLN A 88 0.36 7.13 -10.78
CA GLN A 88 -0.82 7.99 -10.92
C GLN A 88 -0.49 9.27 -11.70
N THR A 89 0.59 9.96 -11.32
CA THR A 89 1.02 11.21 -11.98
C THR A 89 1.36 10.99 -13.45
N GLN A 90 1.99 9.86 -13.78
CA GLN A 90 2.32 9.50 -15.15
C GLN A 90 1.06 9.25 -15.99
N ILE A 91 0.06 8.53 -15.46
CA ILE A 91 -1.20 8.28 -16.18
C ILE A 91 -1.98 9.58 -16.39
N ILE A 92 -2.03 10.46 -15.39
CA ILE A 92 -2.61 11.81 -15.53
C ILE A 92 -1.90 12.60 -16.63
N SER A 93 -0.58 12.53 -16.70
CA SER A 93 0.21 13.21 -17.73
C SER A 93 -0.07 12.67 -19.13
N LEU A 94 -0.24 11.34 -19.27
CA LEU A 94 -0.67 10.72 -20.52
C LEU A 94 -2.06 11.19 -20.93
N CYS A 95 -3.00 11.27 -19.99
CA CYS A 95 -4.34 11.81 -20.24
C CYS A 95 -4.31 13.24 -20.77
N LYS A 96 -3.51 14.12 -20.14
CA LYS A 96 -3.32 15.50 -20.58
C LYS A 96 -2.71 15.58 -21.98
N LEU A 97 -1.79 14.67 -22.31
CA LEU A 97 -1.19 14.61 -23.64
C LEU A 97 -2.21 14.21 -24.71
N GLU A 98 -3.07 13.23 -24.43
CA GLU A 98 -4.14 12.82 -25.35
C GLU A 98 -5.17 13.94 -25.56
N SER A 99 -5.54 14.69 -24.51
CA SER A 99 -6.48 15.81 -24.64
C SER A 99 -5.92 16.95 -25.49
N LEU A 100 -4.63 17.27 -25.37
CA LEU A 100 -3.95 18.27 -26.20
C LEU A 100 -3.90 17.88 -27.69
N ARG A 101 -3.85 16.58 -28.00
CA ARG A 101 -3.87 16.06 -29.37
C ARG A 101 -5.25 16.10 -30.03
N LYS A 102 -6.29 16.58 -29.31
CA LYS A 102 -7.70 16.57 -29.73
C LYS A 102 -8.18 15.20 -30.23
N VAL A 103 -7.60 14.13 -29.68
CA VAL A 103 -8.05 12.77 -29.96
C VAL A 103 -9.37 12.58 -29.23
N GLU A 104 -10.41 12.17 -29.96
CA GLU A 104 -11.68 11.76 -29.33
C GLU A 104 -11.40 10.74 -28.22
N GLN A 105 -12.12 10.81 -27.10
CA GLN A 105 -11.95 9.91 -25.97
C GLN A 105 -12.40 8.48 -26.29
N LYS A 106 -11.66 7.81 -27.17
CA LYS A 106 -11.89 6.43 -27.57
C LYS A 106 -11.29 5.49 -26.54
N PRO A 107 -11.84 4.27 -26.41
CA PRO A 107 -11.23 3.23 -25.62
C PRO A 107 -9.76 3.00 -26.02
N ILE A 108 -8.86 2.93 -25.04
CA ILE A 108 -7.44 2.63 -25.30
C ILE A 108 -7.26 1.15 -25.65
N PHE A 109 -8.02 0.27 -24.99
CA PHE A 109 -7.89 -1.18 -25.13
C PHE A 109 -9.24 -1.84 -25.44
N LEU A 110 -10.03 -2.16 -24.41
CA LEU A 110 -11.32 -2.84 -24.56
C LEU A 110 -12.46 -1.83 -24.52
N THR A 111 -12.73 -1.26 -23.35
CA THR A 111 -13.91 -0.42 -23.13
C THR A 111 -13.56 0.94 -22.54
N TRP A 112 -12.40 1.08 -21.90
CA TRP A 112 -12.08 2.28 -21.14
C TRP A 112 -11.35 3.38 -21.93
N PRO A 113 -11.84 4.63 -21.90
CA PRO A 113 -11.03 5.79 -22.28
C PRO A 113 -9.95 6.06 -21.22
N ILE A 114 -8.97 6.92 -21.55
CA ILE A 114 -7.82 7.21 -20.66
C ILE A 114 -8.21 7.72 -19.27
N ASN A 115 -9.32 8.46 -19.18
CA ASN A 115 -9.81 8.99 -17.90
C ASN A 115 -10.18 7.91 -16.90
N SER A 116 -10.73 6.77 -17.35
CA SER A 116 -11.06 5.67 -16.46
C SER A 116 -9.83 5.06 -15.79
N TYR A 117 -8.69 5.02 -16.49
CA TYR A 117 -7.41 4.61 -15.91
C TYR A 117 -6.89 5.63 -14.88
N VAL A 118 -7.06 6.93 -15.16
CA VAL A 118 -6.74 8.00 -14.21
C VAL A 118 -7.55 7.84 -12.93
N ASP A 119 -8.86 7.62 -13.04
CA ASP A 119 -9.76 7.51 -11.88
C ASP A 119 -9.37 6.34 -10.99
N VAL A 120 -9.17 5.16 -11.59
CA VAL A 120 -8.77 3.95 -10.85
C VAL A 120 -7.40 4.11 -10.20
N CYS A 121 -6.38 4.52 -10.97
CA CYS A 121 -5.03 4.66 -10.42
C CYS A 121 -4.95 5.75 -9.35
N SER A 122 -5.77 6.81 -9.47
CA SER A 122 -5.87 7.85 -8.45
C SER A 122 -6.52 7.33 -7.18
N PHE A 123 -7.62 6.58 -7.29
CA PHE A 123 -8.27 5.97 -6.14
C PHE A 123 -7.32 5.02 -5.40
N VAL A 124 -6.70 4.08 -6.12
CA VAL A 124 -5.77 3.10 -5.55
C VAL A 124 -4.60 3.82 -4.88
N SER A 125 -3.89 4.69 -5.59
CA SER A 125 -2.75 5.45 -5.06
C SER A 125 -3.10 6.23 -3.78
N GLN A 126 -4.24 6.93 -3.76
CA GLN A 126 -4.67 7.71 -2.60
C GLN A 126 -4.98 6.84 -1.38
N SER A 127 -5.63 5.69 -1.59
CA SER A 127 -5.95 4.74 -0.52
C SER A 127 -4.68 4.17 0.12
N TYR A 128 -3.71 3.72 -0.69
CA TYR A 128 -2.42 3.23 -0.19
C TYR A 128 -1.60 4.32 0.52
N ASN A 129 -1.65 5.57 0.03
CA ASN A 129 -0.99 6.70 0.70
C ASN A 129 -1.60 7.01 2.08
N ARG A 130 -2.93 6.93 2.21
CA ARG A 130 -3.61 7.09 3.52
C ARG A 130 -3.25 5.96 4.47
N GLU A 131 -3.26 4.73 3.97
CA GLU A 131 -2.90 3.56 4.75
C GLU A 131 -1.42 3.63 5.20
N ALA A 132 -0.49 4.08 4.36
CA ALA A 132 0.92 4.23 4.71
C ALA A 132 1.12 5.21 5.87
N LYS A 133 0.38 6.33 5.87
CA LYS A 133 0.40 7.28 6.99
C LYS A 133 -0.08 6.64 8.29
N LEU A 134 -1.12 5.80 8.24
CA LEU A 134 -1.55 5.05 9.41
C LEU A 134 -0.47 4.09 9.92
N LYS A 135 0.25 3.38 9.03
CA LYS A 135 1.35 2.49 9.44
C LYS A 135 2.45 3.26 10.18
N VAL A 136 2.77 4.47 9.75
CA VAL A 136 3.73 5.34 10.45
C VAL A 136 3.22 5.73 11.84
N ILE A 137 1.94 6.11 11.96
CA ILE A 137 1.32 6.41 13.27
C ILE A 137 1.40 5.19 14.20
N ILE A 138 1.06 4.00 13.70
CA ILE A 138 1.13 2.76 14.50
C ILE A 138 2.56 2.53 14.99
N LYS A 139 3.56 2.61 14.09
CA LYS A 139 4.98 2.46 14.41
C LYS A 139 5.43 3.41 15.51
N GLU A 140 5.03 4.67 15.43
CA GLU A 140 5.43 5.70 16.40
C GLU A 140 4.81 5.50 17.79
N ASN A 141 3.68 4.80 17.90
CA ASN A 141 2.90 4.72 19.14
C ASN A 141 2.91 3.35 19.83
N ILE A 142 3.07 2.25 19.07
CA ILE A 142 2.97 0.87 19.61
C ILE A 142 3.97 0.61 20.74
N ALA A 143 5.18 1.15 20.64
CA ALA A 143 6.23 1.03 21.64
C ALA A 143 5.89 1.72 22.97
N HIS A 144 5.00 2.71 22.97
CA HIS A 144 4.64 3.52 24.14
C HIS A 144 3.32 3.10 24.79
N CYS A 145 2.58 2.16 24.19
CA CYS A 145 1.33 1.65 24.75
C CYS A 145 1.53 1.01 26.13
N THR A 146 0.77 1.42 27.14
CA THR A 146 0.85 0.85 28.50
C THR A 146 -0.25 -0.16 28.80
N THR A 147 -1.30 -0.20 27.98
CA THR A 147 -2.46 -1.07 28.16
C THR A 147 -2.58 -2.10 27.05
N LYS A 148 -3.18 -3.24 27.38
CA LYS A 148 -3.44 -4.32 26.42
C LYS A 148 -4.40 -3.86 25.32
N GLU A 149 -5.38 -3.04 25.68
CA GLU A 149 -6.41 -2.53 24.79
C GLU A 149 -5.80 -1.67 23.68
N ASN A 150 -4.83 -0.81 24.03
CA ASN A 150 -4.13 0.03 23.04
C ASN A 150 -3.25 -0.81 22.09
N LEU A 151 -2.55 -1.83 22.63
CA LEU A 151 -1.77 -2.76 21.79
C LEU A 151 -2.68 -3.53 20.82
N MET A 152 -3.83 -4.00 21.30
CA MET A 152 -4.83 -4.67 20.47
C MET A 152 -5.42 -3.73 19.42
N LEU A 153 -5.72 -2.48 19.78
CA LEU A 153 -6.24 -1.48 18.85
C LEU A 153 -5.27 -1.24 17.69
N TYR A 154 -3.99 -0.97 17.97
CA TYR A 154 -3.00 -0.76 16.92
C TYR A 154 -2.75 -2.02 16.07
N SER A 155 -2.78 -3.21 16.70
CA SER A 155 -2.69 -4.47 15.95
C SER A 155 -3.89 -4.68 15.02
N ALA A 156 -5.10 -4.34 15.47
CA ALA A 156 -6.31 -4.40 14.67
C ALA A 156 -6.29 -3.37 13.52
N MET A 157 -5.88 -2.13 13.79
CA MET A 157 -5.67 -1.11 12.75
C MET A 157 -4.65 -1.55 11.72
N TRP A 158 -3.58 -2.24 12.14
CA TRP A 158 -2.64 -2.81 11.20
C TRP A 158 -3.31 -3.88 10.33
N ALA A 159 -3.99 -4.85 10.93
CA ALA A 159 -4.54 -6.03 10.25
C ALA A 159 -5.70 -5.70 9.30
N HIS A 160 -6.60 -4.79 9.69
CA HIS A 160 -7.85 -4.54 8.96
C HIS A 160 -7.74 -3.54 7.81
N LEU A 161 -6.60 -2.88 7.63
CA LEU A 161 -6.33 -1.98 6.50
C LEU A 161 -7.48 -0.97 6.25
N PRO A 162 -7.86 -0.14 7.24
CA PRO A 162 -9.09 0.64 7.21
C PRO A 162 -9.22 1.64 6.05
N TYR A 163 -8.12 2.01 5.40
CA TYR A 163 -8.16 2.88 4.22
C TYR A 163 -8.12 2.12 2.89
N LEU A 164 -8.01 0.79 2.91
CA LEU A 164 -8.11 -0.07 1.74
C LEU A 164 -9.50 -0.71 1.67
N ASP A 165 -10.39 -0.05 0.93
CA ASP A 165 -11.75 -0.52 0.64
C ASP A 165 -11.72 -1.83 -0.19
N GLU A 166 -12.67 -2.74 0.04
CA GLU A 166 -12.89 -3.94 -0.80
C GLU A 166 -13.01 -3.60 -2.29
N LYS A 167 -13.46 -2.38 -2.60
CA LYS A 167 -13.51 -1.86 -3.97
C LYS A 167 -12.14 -1.84 -4.68
N ILE A 168 -11.03 -1.78 -3.95
CA ILE A 168 -9.67 -1.76 -4.53
C ILE A 168 -9.41 -3.04 -5.32
N ASP A 169 -9.76 -4.20 -4.78
CA ASP A 169 -9.55 -5.48 -5.45
C ASP A 169 -10.34 -5.54 -6.75
N LEU A 170 -11.63 -5.17 -6.71
CA LEU A 170 -12.46 -5.10 -7.91
C LEU A 170 -11.90 -4.12 -8.96
N MET A 171 -11.42 -2.94 -8.53
CA MET A 171 -10.82 -1.98 -9.43
C MET A 171 -9.53 -2.51 -10.08
N MET A 172 -8.67 -3.15 -9.30
CA MET A 172 -7.44 -3.76 -9.82
C MET A 172 -7.74 -4.91 -10.77
N GLU A 173 -8.69 -5.77 -10.45
CA GLU A 173 -9.15 -6.83 -11.36
C GLU A 173 -9.67 -6.28 -12.68
N THR A 174 -10.46 -5.21 -12.62
CA THR A 174 -10.98 -4.55 -13.81
C THR A 174 -9.87 -3.90 -14.63
N LEU A 175 -8.90 -3.25 -13.98
CA LEU A 175 -7.73 -2.64 -14.62
C LEU A 175 -6.86 -3.68 -15.34
N LEU A 176 -6.62 -4.83 -14.70
CA LEU A 176 -5.86 -5.94 -15.29
C LEU A 176 -6.59 -6.54 -16.49
N LYS A 177 -7.92 -6.69 -16.40
CA LYS A 177 -8.74 -7.17 -17.52
C LYS A 177 -8.71 -6.20 -18.70
N GLU A 178 -8.91 -4.90 -18.45
CA GLU A 178 -8.90 -3.87 -19.49
C GLU A 178 -7.55 -3.78 -20.22
N THR A 179 -6.44 -4.02 -19.52
CA THR A 179 -5.08 -4.00 -20.09
C THR A 179 -4.62 -5.35 -20.66
N GLY A 180 -5.43 -6.40 -20.55
CA GLY A 180 -5.17 -7.72 -21.10
C GLY A 180 -4.15 -8.56 -20.30
N TYR A 181 -3.99 -8.29 -19.01
CA TYR A 181 -3.26 -9.16 -18.08
C TYR A 181 -4.15 -10.28 -17.51
N ARG A 182 -5.48 -10.21 -17.69
CA ARG A 182 -6.47 -11.22 -17.32
C ARG A 182 -7.54 -11.42 -18.40
#